data_AF-A0A963NM20-F1
#
_entry.id   AF-A0A963NM20-F1
#
_cell.length_a   1.000
_cell.length_b   1.000
_cell.length_c   1.000
_cell.angle_alpha   90.00
_cell.angle_beta   90.00
_cell.angle_gamma   90.00
#
_symmetry.space_group_name_H-M   'P 1'
#
loop_
_entity.id
_entity.type
_entity.pdbx_description
1 polymer ?
#
loop_
_entity_poly.entity_id
_entity_poly.type
_entity_poly.pdbx_seq_one_letter_code
_entity_poly.pdbx_strand_id
1 'polypeptide(L)' 'MTASAPASTPAANASDATKISNFLRQVIESDLERGTYANRRWAGSPGDAAHQAAGTPDPAKIRTRFPPEPNGYLH' A
#
# COMPACT_ATOMS: atom_id res chain seq x y z
N MET A 1 -10.84 -25.96 -21.99
CA MET A 1 -11.05 -24.60 -22.55
C MET A 1 -11.81 -23.78 -21.51
N THR A 2 -11.13 -23.06 -20.65
CA THR A 2 -11.73 -22.09 -19.71
C THR A 2 -10.77 -20.93 -19.57
N ALA A 3 -11.28 -19.73 -19.82
CA ALA A 3 -10.53 -18.54 -20.19
C ALA A 3 -9.88 -17.83 -18.99
N SER A 4 -8.67 -17.31 -19.23
CA SER A 4 -7.89 -16.46 -18.34
C SER A 4 -8.56 -15.09 -18.19
N ALA A 5 -8.80 -14.64 -16.96
CA ALA A 5 -9.24 -13.26 -16.67
C ALA A 5 -8.12 -12.26 -16.98
N PRO A 6 -8.41 -11.03 -17.48
CA PRO A 6 -7.39 -10.04 -17.73
C PRO A 6 -6.99 -9.35 -16.41
N ALA A 7 -5.70 -9.35 -16.11
CA ALA A 7 -5.12 -8.56 -15.03
C ALA A 7 -5.29 -7.06 -15.35
N SER A 8 -5.85 -6.30 -14.41
CA SER A 8 -5.92 -4.84 -14.51
C SER A 8 -4.53 -4.26 -14.26
N THR A 9 -3.78 -4.04 -15.34
CA THR A 9 -2.55 -3.26 -15.34
C THR A 9 -2.91 -1.79 -15.08
N PRO A 10 -2.46 -1.14 -13.99
CA PRO A 10 -2.63 0.31 -13.89
C PRO A 10 -1.67 0.96 -14.89
N ALA A 11 -2.25 1.62 -15.89
CA ALA A 11 -1.53 2.34 -16.93
C ALA A 11 -0.57 3.38 -16.32
N ALA A 12 0.69 3.31 -16.74
CA ALA A 12 1.68 4.31 -16.44
C ALA A 12 1.46 5.57 -17.30
N ASN A 13 1.68 6.72 -16.64
CA ASN A 13 1.98 8.05 -17.19
C ASN A 13 0.86 8.83 -17.88
N ALA A 14 0.20 9.69 -17.10
CA ALA A 14 -0.32 10.97 -17.58
C ALA A 14 0.62 12.09 -17.07
N SER A 15 1.47 12.57 -17.96
CA SER A 15 2.33 13.74 -17.79
C SER A 15 1.51 15.03 -17.71
N ASP A 16 1.91 15.92 -16.80
CA ASP A 16 1.52 17.35 -16.69
C ASP A 16 0.07 17.70 -16.40
N ALA A 17 -0.55 16.99 -15.47
CA ALA A 17 -1.49 17.66 -14.57
C ALA A 17 -0.66 18.48 -13.58
N THR A 18 -0.87 19.81 -13.50
CA THR A 18 -0.36 20.72 -12.46
C THR A 18 -0.03 19.94 -11.20
N LYS A 19 1.26 19.75 -10.90
CA LYS A 19 1.68 18.84 -9.82
C LYS A 19 1.19 19.42 -8.50
N ILE A 20 -0.03 19.03 -8.09
CA ILE A 20 -0.50 19.16 -6.72
C ILE A 20 0.50 18.31 -5.92
N SER A 21 1.47 18.97 -5.30
CA SER A 21 2.53 18.29 -4.58
C SER A 21 1.92 17.55 -3.41
N ASN A 22 2.12 16.24 -3.34
CA ASN A 22 1.72 15.44 -2.20
C ASN A 22 2.99 14.90 -1.53
N PHE A 23 3.34 15.46 -0.37
CA PHE A 23 4.55 15.09 0.37
C PHE A 23 4.57 13.60 0.76
N LEU A 24 3.40 12.95 0.95
CA LEU A 24 3.34 11.52 1.27
C LEU A 24 3.93 10.67 0.16
N ARG A 25 3.76 11.05 -1.11
CA ARG A 25 4.36 10.32 -2.24
C ARG A 25 5.88 10.38 -2.18
N GLN A 26 6.44 11.55 -1.92
CA GLN A 26 7.89 11.74 -1.80
C GLN A 26 8.49 10.98 -0.63
N VAL A 27 7.81 10.96 0.53
CA VAL A 27 8.24 10.16 1.69
C VAL A 27 8.22 8.66 1.37
N ILE A 28 7.14 8.18 0.74
CA ILE A 28 7.02 6.78 0.33
C ILE A 28 8.14 6.40 -0.64
N GLU A 29 8.41 7.22 -1.66
CA GLU A 29 9.48 6.99 -2.63
C GLU A 29 10.85 6.93 -1.96
N SER A 30 11.16 7.90 -1.09
CA SER A 30 12.42 7.91 -0.34
C SER A 30 12.58 6.68 0.57
N ASP A 31 11.52 6.25 1.25
CA ASP A 31 11.56 5.05 2.10
C ASP A 31 11.70 3.75 1.29
N LEU A 32 11.12 3.70 0.09
CA LEU A 32 11.29 2.56 -0.82
C LEU A 32 12.74 2.49 -1.33
N GLU A 33 13.33 3.62 -1.72
CA GLU A 33 14.74 3.69 -2.16
C GLU A 33 15.71 3.30 -1.04
N ARG A 34 15.43 3.73 0.19
CA ARG A 34 16.24 3.39 1.38
C ARG A 34 15.98 1.98 1.89
N GLY A 35 14.90 1.32 1.44
CA GLY A 35 14.47 0.03 1.95
C GLY A 35 14.05 0.06 3.42
N THR A 36 13.53 1.20 3.92
CA THR A 36 13.20 1.44 5.35
C THR A 36 12.33 0.32 5.94
N TYR A 37 11.42 -0.24 5.14
CA TYR A 37 10.49 -1.30 5.56
C TYR A 37 10.75 -2.66 4.92
N ALA A 38 11.91 -2.89 4.30
CA ALA A 38 12.19 -4.12 3.53
C ALA A 38 12.09 -5.42 4.37
N ASN A 39 12.35 -5.34 5.67
CA ASN A 39 12.28 -6.48 6.60
C ASN A 39 10.96 -6.56 7.39
N ARG A 40 9.99 -5.69 7.08
CA ARG A 40 8.71 -5.69 7.79
C ARG A 40 7.94 -6.98 7.48
N ARG A 41 7.25 -7.49 8.49
CA ARG A 41 6.39 -8.67 8.37
C ARG A 41 4.93 -8.29 8.36
N TRP A 42 4.12 -9.13 7.73
CA TRP A 42 2.66 -9.01 7.70
C TRP A 42 1.99 -10.35 7.95
N ALA A 43 1.07 -10.38 8.90
CA ALA A 43 0.39 -11.60 9.35
C ALA A 43 -0.95 -11.88 8.65
N GLY A 44 -1.31 -11.12 7.62
CA GLY A 44 -2.56 -11.31 6.86
C GLY A 44 -3.68 -10.36 7.27
N SER A 45 -3.75 -9.94 8.53
CA SER A 45 -4.78 -9.06 9.08
C SER A 45 -4.21 -7.94 9.97
N PRO A 46 -4.96 -6.83 10.16
CA PRO A 46 -4.61 -5.82 11.15
C PRO A 46 -4.49 -6.42 12.56
N GLY A 47 -3.52 -5.94 13.32
CA GLY A 47 -3.23 -6.42 14.66
C GLY A 47 -2.00 -5.71 15.22
N ASP A 48 -1.62 -6.06 16.44
CA ASP A 48 -0.48 -5.47 17.14
C ASP A 48 0.87 -5.93 16.59
N ALA A 49 1.96 -5.46 17.20
CA ALA A 49 3.32 -5.80 16.79
C ALA A 49 3.62 -7.31 16.91
N ALA A 50 3.08 -8.00 17.93
CA ALA A 50 3.30 -9.43 18.13
C ALA A 50 2.61 -10.25 17.04
N HIS A 51 1.37 -9.88 16.69
CA HIS A 51 0.65 -10.45 15.56
C HIS A 51 1.45 -10.30 14.27
N GLN A 52 1.93 -9.09 13.94
CA GLN A 52 2.70 -8.88 12.72
C GLN A 52 4.05 -9.62 12.71
N ALA A 53 4.72 -9.74 13.85
CA ALA A 53 5.99 -10.46 13.96
C ALA A 53 5.85 -11.95 13.63
N ALA A 54 4.69 -12.56 13.90
CA ALA A 54 4.38 -13.95 13.53
C ALA A 54 4.10 -14.14 12.02
N GLY A 55 3.96 -13.05 11.27
CA GLY A 55 3.72 -13.07 9.84
C GLY A 55 4.94 -13.41 8.98
N THR A 56 4.70 -13.53 7.67
CA THR A 56 5.75 -13.65 6.66
C THR A 56 6.33 -12.27 6.33
N PRO A 57 7.50 -12.18 5.67
CA PRO A 57 7.94 -10.93 5.05
C PRO A 57 6.81 -10.34 4.21
N ASP A 58 6.59 -9.03 4.34
CA ASP A 58 5.46 -8.37 3.69
C ASP A 58 5.69 -8.33 2.17
N PRO A 59 4.82 -8.96 1.35
CA PRO A 59 4.97 -8.92 -0.09
C PRO A 59 4.59 -7.56 -0.68
N ALA A 60 3.86 -6.72 0.07
CA ALA A 60 3.45 -5.41 -0.40
C ALA A 60 4.59 -4.39 -0.27
N LYS A 61 4.83 -3.62 -1.34
CA LYS A 61 5.80 -2.50 -1.31
C LYS A 61 5.38 -1.42 -0.32
N ILE A 62 4.08 -1.14 -0.25
CA ILE A 62 3.48 -0.17 0.68
C ILE A 62 2.18 -0.70 1.25
N ARG A 63 1.85 -0.29 2.48
CA ARG A 63 0.58 -0.57 3.14
C ARG A 63 -0.05 0.70 3.68
N THR A 64 -1.13 1.14 3.04
CA THR A 64 -1.96 2.25 3.52
C THR A 64 -3.24 1.70 4.16
N ARG A 65 -3.86 2.49 5.05
CA ARG A 65 -5.11 2.12 5.70
C ARG A 65 -5.94 3.36 6.01
N PHE A 66 -7.24 3.22 5.81
CA PHE A 66 -8.26 4.17 6.21
C PHE A 66 -9.15 3.46 7.24
N PRO A 67 -9.02 3.75 8.55
CA PRO A 67 -9.81 3.12 9.59
C PRO A 67 -10.94 4.07 10.05
N PRO A 68 -12.02 4.25 9.26
CA PRO A 68 -13.14 5.08 9.67
C PRO A 68 -13.83 4.43 10.86
N GLU A 69 -14.42 5.26 11.71
CA GLU A 69 -15.29 4.76 12.77
C GLU A 69 -16.60 4.26 12.16
N PRO A 70 -17.15 3.12 12.62
CA PRO A 70 -18.38 2.55 12.09
C PRO A 70 -19.62 3.24 12.69
N ASN A 71 -19.61 4.57 12.80
CA ASN A 71 -20.63 5.38 13.48
C ASN A 71 -21.27 6.44 12.57
N GLY A 72 -21.05 6.38 11.25
CA GLY A 72 -21.63 7.32 10.30
C GLY A 72 -21.40 6.95 8.84
N TYR A 73 -21.86 7.82 7.94
CA TYR A 73 -21.64 7.70 6.49
C TYR A 73 -20.42 8.51 6.04
N LEU A 74 -19.70 8.02 5.03
CA LEU A 74 -18.58 8.73 4.40
C LEU A 74 -19.08 9.89 3.52
N HIS A 75 -18.26 10.94 3.38
CA HIS A 75 -18.51 12.11 2.53
C HIS A 75 -17.23 12.53 1.79
#